data_AF-A4NW17-F1
#
_entry.id   AF-A4NW17-F1
#
_cell.length_a   1.000
_cell.length_b   1.000
_cell.length_c   1.000
_cell.angle_alpha   90.00
_cell.angle_beta   90.00
_cell.angle_gamma   90.00
#
_symmetry.space_group_name_H-M   'P 1'
#
loop_
_entity.id
_entity.type
_entity.pdbx_description
1 polymer ?
#
loop_
_entity_poly.entity_id
_entity_poly.type
_entity_poly.pdbx_seq_one_letter_code
_entity_poly.pdbx_strand_id
1 'polypeptide(L)'
;MRLEISENSTALFDCNESIEFEIFPHFRYKYAPNVTYCREHWFLLAMEQEFEPILSEHLAYQWVSPEQAIQMTKSSNNAEAIRKYILKDK
;
A
#
# COMPACT_ATOMS: atom_id res chain seq x y z
N MET A 1 -3.58 -3.26 -16.98
CA MET A 1 -3.61 -4.64 -16.44
C MET A 1 -4.89 -4.78 -15.63
N ARG A 2 -5.90 -5.48 -16.16
CA ARG A 2 -7.14 -5.72 -15.43
C ARG A 2 -6.88 -6.91 -14.52
N LEU A 3 -6.91 -6.70 -13.20
CA LEU A 3 -6.87 -7.81 -12.26
C LEU A 3 -8.15 -8.61 -12.48
N GLU A 4 -8.04 -9.78 -13.11
CA GLU A 4 -9.17 -10.70 -13.25
C GLU A 4 -9.41 -11.36 -11.90
N ILE A 5 -10.41 -10.85 -11.19
CA ILE A 5 -10.87 -11.41 -9.92
C ILE A 5 -11.79 -12.58 -10.29
N SER A 6 -11.35 -13.82 -10.06
CA SER A 6 -12.28 -14.95 -10.04
C SER A 6 -13.18 -14.84 -8.79
N GLU A 7 -14.41 -15.38 -8.85
CA GLU A 7 -15.48 -15.29 -7.84
C GLU A 7 -15.15 -15.88 -6.43
N ASN A 8 -13.87 -15.98 -6.06
CA ASN A 8 -13.38 -16.32 -4.72
C ASN A 8 -11.91 -15.88 -4.49
N SER A 9 -11.38 -14.94 -5.28
CA SER A 9 -9.96 -14.61 -5.23
C SER A 9 -9.62 -13.67 -4.07
N THR A 10 -9.33 -14.23 -2.91
CA THR A 10 -8.55 -13.56 -1.84
C THR A 10 -7.05 -13.53 -2.17
N ALA A 11 -6.66 -13.71 -3.44
CA ALA A 11 -5.26 -13.84 -3.82
C ALA A 11 -4.58 -12.47 -3.82
N LEU A 12 -3.59 -12.31 -2.93
CA LEU A 12 -2.60 -11.24 -3.03
C LEU A 12 -1.89 -11.33 -4.37
N PHE A 13 -1.99 -10.27 -5.17
CA PHE A 13 -1.25 -10.14 -6.42
C PHE A 13 0.13 -9.53 -6.12
N ASP A 14 1.19 -10.32 -6.33
CA ASP A 14 2.56 -9.84 -6.21
C ASP A 14 2.91 -8.95 -7.41
N CYS A 15 3.20 -7.67 -7.16
CA CYS A 15 3.62 -6.72 -8.20
C CYS A 15 5.00 -7.04 -8.78
N ASN A 16 5.78 -7.92 -8.12
CA ASN A 16 7.18 -8.20 -8.39
C ASN A 16 8.03 -6.92 -8.40
N GLU A 17 7.64 -5.95 -7.58
CA GLU A 17 8.32 -4.67 -7.44
C GLU A 17 8.71 -4.45 -5.99
N SER A 18 9.90 -3.90 -5.83
CA SER A 18 10.42 -3.53 -4.51
C SER A 18 11.25 -2.28 -4.62
N ILE A 19 11.19 -1.46 -3.58
CA ILE A 19 11.96 -0.23 -3.46
C ILE A 19 12.73 -0.24 -2.14
N GLU A 20 13.80 0.54 -2.09
CA GLU A 20 14.56 0.79 -0.86
C GLU A 20 14.49 2.28 -0.54
N PHE A 21 14.22 2.60 0.71
CA PHE A 21 14.12 3.99 1.16
C PHE A 21 14.67 4.14 2.58
N GLU A 22 15.07 5.36 2.90
CA GLU A 22 15.54 5.70 4.23
C GLU A 22 14.35 5.73 5.21
N ILE A 23 14.45 4.96 6.29
CA ILE A 23 13.44 4.94 7.36
C ILE A 23 13.37 6.35 7.96
N PHE A 24 12.16 6.89 8.09
CA PHE A 24 11.95 8.19 8.70
C PHE A 24 12.66 8.27 10.07
N PRO A 25 13.45 9.33 10.34
CA PRO A 25 14.28 9.40 11.54
C PRO A 25 13.53 9.11 12.85
N HIS A 26 12.30 9.61 12.97
CA HIS A 26 11.44 9.43 14.14
C HIS A 26 10.89 7.99 14.31
N PHE A 27 11.05 7.10 13.33
CA PHE A 27 10.68 5.69 13.44
C PHE A 27 11.88 4.74 13.60
N ARG A 28 13.12 5.21 13.44
CA ARG A 28 14.32 4.37 13.51
C ARG A 28 14.52 3.67 14.86
N TYR A 29 13.99 4.22 15.95
CA TYR A 29 14.07 3.59 17.27
C TYR A 29 13.37 2.22 17.33
N LYS A 30 12.50 1.91 16.37
CA LYS A 30 11.82 0.61 16.26
C LYS A 30 12.69 -0.47 15.59
N TYR A 31 13.83 -0.09 15.02
CA TYR A 31 14.72 -0.97 14.26
C TYR A 31 16.00 -1.25 15.05
N ALA A 32 16.72 -2.31 14.64
CA ALA A 32 18.00 -2.64 15.23
C ALA A 32 19.04 -1.51 15.06
N PRO A 33 20.07 -1.44 15.92
CA PRO A 33 21.12 -0.43 15.79
C PRO A 33 21.71 -0.37 14.38
N ASN A 34 21.91 0.85 13.87
CA ASN A 34 22.47 1.14 12.54
C ASN A 34 21.57 0.77 11.34
N VAL A 35 20.35 0.27 11.54
CA VAL A 35 19.39 0.07 10.44
C VAL A 35 18.73 1.40 10.08
N THR A 36 19.06 1.92 8.90
CA THR A 36 18.52 3.19 8.40
C THR A 36 17.68 3.06 7.13
N TYR A 37 17.66 1.88 6.49
CA TYR A 37 16.93 1.63 5.26
C TYR A 37 15.91 0.51 5.42
N CYS A 38 14.77 0.65 4.74
CA CYS A 38 13.74 -0.36 4.62
C CYS A 38 13.58 -0.73 3.16
N ARG A 39 13.49 -2.02 2.89
CA ARG A 39 13.11 -2.56 1.59
C ARG A 39 11.64 -2.96 1.64
N GLU A 40 10.83 -2.33 0.81
CA GLU A 40 9.38 -2.54 0.73
C GLU A 40 9.05 -3.27 -0.56
N HIS A 41 8.19 -4.29 -0.45
CA HIS A 41 7.71 -5.11 -1.56
C HIS A 41 6.23 -4.82 -1.77
N TRP A 42 5.80 -4.64 -3.02
CA TRP A 42 4.43 -4.22 -3.32
C TRP A 42 3.53 -5.39 -3.71
N PHE A 43 2.34 -5.41 -3.11
CA PHE A 43 1.27 -6.36 -3.39
C PHE A 43 -0.05 -5.61 -3.55
N LEU A 44 -0.96 -6.14 -4.36
CA LEU A 44 -2.32 -5.65 -4.50
C LEU A 44 -3.30 -6.70 -3.97
N LEU A 45 -4.33 -6.24 -3.28
CA LEU A 45 -5.48 -7.06 -2.90
C LEU A 45 -6.72 -6.35 -3.40
N ALA A 46 -7.38 -6.94 -4.39
CA ALA A 46 -8.64 -6.42 -4.89
C ALA A 46 -9.80 -6.98 -4.06
N MET A 47 -10.75 -6.13 -3.74
CA MET A 47 -11.97 -6.49 -3.01
C MET A 47 -13.16 -6.33 -3.95
N GLU A 48 -14.16 -7.19 -3.82
CA GLU A 48 -15.37 -7.14 -4.66
C GLU A 48 -16.17 -5.85 -4.43
N GLN A 49 -16.17 -5.35 -3.19
CA GLN A 49 -16.86 -4.15 -2.76
C GLN A 49 -16.21 -3.55 -1.51
N GLU A 50 -16.54 -2.29 -1.23
CA GLU A 50 -16.17 -1.63 0.02
C GLU A 50 -16.85 -2.30 1.22
N PHE A 51 -16.15 -2.34 2.36
CA PHE A 51 -16.64 -2.90 3.62
C PHE A 51 -16.00 -2.18 4.81
N GLU A 52 -16.49 -2.42 6.02
CA GLU A 52 -15.89 -1.89 7.25
C GLU A 52 -14.80 -2.86 7.76
N PRO A 53 -13.49 -2.50 7.69
CA PRO A 53 -12.44 -3.32 8.24
C PRO A 53 -12.41 -3.26 9.76
N ILE A 54 -12.17 -4.39 10.40
CA ILE A 54 -11.88 -4.46 11.84
C ILE A 54 -10.41 -4.05 12.05
N LEU A 55 -10.18 -2.92 12.71
CA LEU A 55 -8.84 -2.40 12.96
C LEU A 55 -8.31 -2.86 14.33
N SER A 56 -7.06 -3.33 14.38
CA SER A 56 -6.36 -3.68 15.62
C SER A 56 -5.25 -2.69 16.00
N GLU A 57 -4.55 -2.13 15.00
CA GLU A 57 -3.37 -1.27 15.19
C GLU A 57 -3.61 0.18 14.77
N HIS A 58 -4.64 0.45 13.98
CA HIS A 58 -4.95 1.76 13.41
C HIS A 58 -6.16 2.41 14.11
N LEU A 59 -6.22 3.74 14.11
CA LEU A 59 -7.25 4.51 14.80
C LEU A 59 -8.54 4.70 13.98
N ALA A 60 -8.44 4.72 12.65
CA ALA A 60 -9.55 4.96 11.73
C ALA A 60 -9.22 4.44 10.33
N TYR A 61 -10.26 4.28 9.49
CA TYR A 61 -10.13 3.97 8.07
C TYR A 61 -11.05 4.89 7.25
N GLN A 62 -10.77 5.01 5.95
CA GLN A 62 -11.65 5.66 5.00
C GLN A 62 -11.45 5.07 3.60
N TRP A 63 -12.53 4.71 2.91
CA TRP A 63 -12.51 4.46 1.47
C TRP A 63 -12.57 5.78 0.71
N VAL A 64 -11.67 5.97 -0.24
CA VAL A 64 -11.51 7.22 -1.01
C VAL A 64 -11.12 6.90 -2.45
N SER A 65 -11.25 7.88 -3.35
CA SER A 65 -10.75 7.71 -4.71
C SER A 65 -9.22 7.55 -4.72
N PRO A 66 -8.63 6.91 -5.74
CA PRO A 66 -7.17 6.76 -5.84
C PRO A 66 -6.43 8.11 -5.83
N GLU A 67 -6.99 9.14 -6.48
CA GLU A 67 -6.44 10.49 -6.49
C GLU A 67 -6.40 11.10 -5.09
N GLN A 68 -7.48 10.94 -4.32
CA GLN A 68 -7.56 11.41 -2.94
C GLN A 68 -6.57 10.65 -2.05
N ALA A 69 -6.49 9.32 -2.19
CA ALA A 69 -5.55 8.48 -1.45
C ALA A 69 -4.10 8.93 -1.63
N ILE A 70 -3.70 9.29 -2.85
CA ILE A 70 -2.37 9.81 -3.19
C ILE A 70 -2.08 11.13 -2.48
N GLN A 71 -3.06 12.02 -2.34
CA GLN A 71 -2.88 13.29 -1.65
C GLN A 71 -2.85 13.14 -0.12
N MET A 72 -3.55 12.14 0.42
CA MET A 72 -3.66 11.91 1.87
C MET A 72 -2.45 11.19 2.47
N THR A 73 -1.82 10.28 1.72
CA THR A 73 -0.71 9.48 2.26
C THR A 73 0.56 10.31 2.47
N LYS A 74 1.23 10.10 3.59
CA LYS A 74 2.54 10.71 3.89
C LYS A 74 3.71 9.93 3.28
N SER A 75 3.50 8.67 2.93
CA SER A 75 4.50 7.84 2.25
C SER A 75 4.45 8.14 0.76
N SER A 76 5.54 8.71 0.22
CA SER A 76 5.72 8.90 -1.23
C SER A 76 5.62 7.58 -1.98
N ASN A 77 6.09 6.50 -1.37
CA ASN A 77 6.11 5.15 -1.93
C ASN A 77 4.68 4.61 -2.09
N ASN A 78 3.83 4.79 -1.07
CA ASN A 78 2.41 4.41 -1.16
C ASN A 78 1.70 5.22 -2.26
N ALA A 79 1.98 6.53 -2.35
CA ALA A 79 1.42 7.36 -3.41
C ALA A 79 1.86 6.89 -4.81
N GLU A 80 3.12 6.46 -4.95
CA GLU A 80 3.64 5.91 -6.21
C GLU A 80 2.99 4.57 -6.56
N ALA A 81 2.85 3.65 -5.60
CA ALA A 81 2.18 2.37 -5.82
C ALA A 81 0.74 2.56 -6.30
N ILE A 82 -0.03 3.43 -5.65
CA ILE A 82 -1.40 3.77 -6.07
C ILE A 82 -1.38 4.40 -7.47
N ARG A 83 -0.46 5.33 -7.74
CA ARG A 83 -0.35 5.99 -9.06
C ARG A 83 -0.04 4.99 -10.17
N LYS A 84 0.87 4.05 -9.90
CA LYS A 84 1.36 3.10 -10.90
C LYS A 84 0.35 2.01 -11.21
N TYR A 85 -0.32 1.48 -10.19
CA TYR A 85 -1.15 0.27 -10.32
C TYR A 85 -2.66 0.51 -10.33
N ILE A 86 -3.13 1.62 -9.73
CA ILE A 86 -4.56 1.90 -9.59
C ILE A 86 -5.01 3.05 -10.49
N LEU A 87 -4.22 4.14 -10.56
CA LEU A 87 -4.55 5.29 -11.41
C LEU A 87 -4.24 5.10 -12.89
N LYS A 88 -3.36 4.16 -13.28
CA LYS A 88 -3.04 4.01 -14.69
C LYS A 88 -4.28 3.56 -15.46
N ASP A 89 -4.78 4.49 -16.28
CA ASP A 89 -5.80 4.29 -17.27
C ASP A 89 -5.53 3.04 -18.12
N LYS A 90 -6.63 2.40 -18.49
CA LYS A 90 -6.80 1.19 -19.31
C LYS A 90 -5.79 0.99 -20.43
#